data_AF-A0A7R6PWF7-F1
#
_entry.id   AF-A0A7R6PWF7-F1
#
_cell.length_a   1.000
_cell.length_b   1.000
_cell.length_c   1.000
_cell.angle_alpha   90.00
_cell.angle_beta   90.00
_cell.angle_gamma   90.00
#
_symmetry.space_group_name_H-M   'P 1'
#
loop_
_entity.id
_entity.type
_entity.pdbx_description
1 polymer ?
#
loop_
_entity_poly.entity_id
_entity_poly.type
_entity_poly.pdbx_seq_one_letter_code
_entity_poly.pdbx_strand_id
1 'polypeptide(L)'
;MKKSLLLTLSILCTSTAHADPAIMFGLSYSFNGEFGVTVKALSSDDEDEFVAAVGATFYPYTSKSLGLDAGIGYTFDDAAAVLSWDFLQEAAQASIGYANTDSNKSSSPVSTPAPSPGA
;
A
#
# COMPACT_ATOMS: atom_id res chain seq x y z
N MET A 1 46.55 -14.65 4.15
CA MET A 1 45.52 -13.90 4.92
C MET A 1 44.30 -13.80 4.01
N LYS A 2 43.27 -14.65 4.18
CA LYS A 2 42.01 -14.36 4.90
C LYS A 2 41.30 -13.12 4.30
N LYS A 3 40.11 -13.13 3.70
CA LYS A 3 39.00 -14.10 3.51
C LYS A 3 38.15 -13.59 2.33
N SER A 4 37.69 -14.48 1.47
CA SER A 4 36.71 -14.19 0.40
C SER A 4 35.37 -13.79 0.99
N LEU A 5 34.88 -12.58 0.71
CA LEU A 5 33.53 -12.16 1.05
C LEU A 5 32.61 -12.53 -0.11
N LEU A 6 32.08 -13.76 -0.05
CA LEU A 6 30.91 -14.19 -0.82
C LEU A 6 29.73 -13.28 -0.44
N LEU A 7 29.33 -12.40 -1.35
CA LEU A 7 28.09 -11.65 -1.23
C LEU A 7 26.96 -12.60 -1.66
N THR A 8 26.45 -13.36 -0.72
CA THR A 8 25.25 -14.21 -0.86
C THR A 8 24.09 -13.32 -1.26
N LEU A 9 23.70 -13.37 -2.53
CA LEU A 9 22.48 -12.77 -3.06
C LEU A 9 21.30 -13.60 -2.55
N SER A 10 20.84 -13.27 -1.35
CA SER A 10 19.62 -13.80 -0.77
C SER A 10 18.46 -13.36 -1.66
N ILE A 11 17.98 -14.29 -2.48
CA ILE A 11 16.72 -14.17 -3.22
C ILE A 11 15.64 -14.01 -2.15
N LEU A 12 15.22 -12.76 -1.91
CA LEU A 12 13.95 -12.49 -1.24
C LEU A 12 12.89 -13.15 -2.09
N CYS A 13 12.31 -14.23 -1.57
CA CYS A 13 11.08 -14.79 -2.09
C CYS A 13 10.05 -13.65 -2.12
N THR A 14 9.86 -13.05 -3.29
CA THR A 14 8.66 -12.26 -3.58
C THR A 14 7.51 -13.24 -3.65
N SER A 15 7.03 -13.63 -2.48
CA SER A 15 5.68 -14.13 -2.32
C SER A 15 4.79 -13.00 -2.83
N THR A 16 4.28 -13.13 -4.04
CA THR A 16 3.12 -12.38 -4.47
C THR A 16 1.96 -12.89 -3.63
N ALA A 17 1.90 -12.41 -2.37
CA ALA A 17 0.72 -12.55 -1.56
C ALA A 17 -0.40 -11.91 -2.38
N HIS A 18 -1.28 -12.77 -2.91
CA HIS A 18 -2.56 -12.38 -3.48
C HIS A 18 -3.41 -11.86 -2.33
N ALA A 19 -3.05 -10.70 -1.79
CA ALA A 19 -3.84 -9.98 -0.84
C ALA A 19 -4.78 -9.06 -1.63
N ASP A 20 -5.98 -8.88 -1.13
CA ASP A 20 -6.94 -7.98 -1.75
C ASP A 20 -6.37 -6.55 -1.64
N PRO A 21 -6.45 -5.74 -2.70
CA PRO A 21 -5.88 -4.40 -2.66
C PRO A 21 -6.66 -3.52 -1.69
N ALA A 22 -6.05 -3.14 -0.56
CA ALA A 22 -6.64 -2.20 0.38
C ALA A 22 -6.53 -0.75 -0.11
N ILE A 23 -7.50 0.08 0.24
CA ILE A 23 -7.44 1.53 -0.03
C ILE A 23 -7.22 2.26 1.30
N MET A 24 -6.14 3.04 1.36
CA MET A 24 -5.83 3.95 2.44
C MET A 24 -6.32 5.35 2.10
N PHE A 25 -7.05 5.96 3.02
CA PHE A 25 -7.40 7.37 3.01
C PHE A 25 -6.75 8.05 4.21
N GLY A 26 -6.04 9.14 3.97
CA GLY A 26 -5.25 9.74 5.04
C GLY A 26 -4.77 11.15 4.77
N LEU A 27 -3.91 11.58 5.68
CA LEU A 27 -3.16 12.82 5.55
C LEU A 27 -1.74 12.49 5.10
N SER A 28 -1.21 13.35 4.24
CA SER A 28 0.18 13.33 3.85
C SER A 28 0.88 14.61 4.26
N TYR A 29 2.15 14.47 4.58
CA TYR A 29 3.08 15.55 4.81
C TYR A 29 4.26 15.38 3.87
N SER A 30 4.42 16.32 2.95
CA SER A 30 5.58 16.43 2.08
C SER A 30 6.72 17.09 2.84
N PHE A 31 7.95 16.56 2.72
CA PHE A 31 9.14 17.16 3.32
C PHE A 31 9.50 18.52 2.74
N ASN A 32 8.76 19.00 1.74
CA ASN A 32 8.79 20.38 1.25
C ASN A 32 8.00 21.37 2.15
N GLY A 33 7.32 20.88 3.19
CA GLY A 33 6.52 21.68 4.12
C GLY A 33 5.03 21.76 3.75
N GLU A 34 4.53 20.82 2.95
CA GLU A 34 3.18 20.86 2.39
C GLU A 34 2.31 19.76 3.00
N PHE A 35 1.12 20.12 3.46
CA PHE A 35 0.12 19.18 3.95
C PHE A 35 -0.92 18.90 2.87
N GLY A 36 -1.27 17.63 2.71
CA GLY A 36 -2.23 17.16 1.73
C GLY A 36 -3.15 16.07 2.25
N VAL A 37 -4.22 15.83 1.50
CA VAL A 37 -5.10 14.67 1.69
C VAL A 37 -4.70 13.63 0.65
N THR A 38 -4.48 12.39 1.08
CA THR A 38 -3.98 11.34 0.19
C THR A 38 -4.94 10.15 0.14
N VAL A 39 -4.99 9.53 -1.03
CA VAL A 39 -5.68 8.27 -1.29
C VAL A 39 -4.67 7.34 -1.94
N LYS A 40 -4.43 6.19 -1.33
CA LYS A 40 -3.46 5.21 -1.82
C LYS A 40 -4.07 3.84 -1.92
N ALA A 41 -3.74 3.12 -2.99
CA ALA A 41 -3.97 1.70 -3.10
C ALA A 41 -2.73 0.98 -2.55
N LEU A 42 -2.97 0.05 -1.63
CA LEU A 42 -1.98 -0.83 -1.04
C LEU A 42 -2.00 -2.15 -1.82
N SER A 43 -0.84 -2.77 -1.92
CA SER A 43 -0.69 -4.07 -2.59
C SER A 43 -1.29 -5.22 -1.80
N SER A 44 -1.58 -5.02 -0.50
CA SER A 44 -2.14 -6.02 0.40
C SER A 44 -3.04 -5.39 1.45
N ASP A 45 -4.04 -6.14 1.90
CA ASP A 45 -4.94 -5.81 3.01
C ASP A 45 -4.57 -6.52 4.34
N ASP A 46 -3.51 -7.34 4.35
CA ASP A 46 -3.07 -8.05 5.54
C ASP A 46 -2.60 -7.07 6.65
N GLU A 47 -2.99 -7.37 7.90
CA GLU A 47 -2.57 -6.66 9.11
C GLU A 47 -1.08 -6.97 9.42
N ASP A 48 -0.35 -5.98 9.95
CA ASP A 48 1.07 -6.09 10.34
C ASP A 48 2.02 -6.55 9.21
N GLU A 49 1.74 -6.16 7.96
CA GLU A 49 2.53 -6.57 6.79
C GLU A 49 3.17 -5.38 6.07
N PHE A 50 4.32 -5.65 5.45
CA PHE A 50 4.97 -4.67 4.60
C PHE A 50 4.29 -4.57 3.24
N VAL A 51 3.78 -3.39 2.91
CA VAL A 51 2.96 -3.17 1.70
C VAL A 51 3.63 -2.19 0.74
N ALA A 52 3.48 -2.44 -0.56
CA ALA A 52 3.70 -1.41 -1.56
C ALA A 52 2.46 -0.53 -1.67
N ALA A 53 2.64 0.77 -1.85
CA ALA A 53 1.54 1.73 -1.96
C ALA A 53 1.75 2.66 -3.15
N VAL A 54 0.69 2.89 -3.91
CA VAL A 54 0.65 3.86 -5.01
C VAL A 54 -0.61 4.70 -4.86
N GLY A 55 -0.50 6.00 -5.06
CA GLY A 55 -1.60 6.89 -4.74
C GLY A 55 -1.53 8.25 -5.39
N ALA A 56 -2.55 9.02 -5.07
CA ALA A 56 -2.65 10.42 -5.42
C ALA A 56 -2.87 11.23 -4.16
N THR A 57 -2.32 12.44 -4.16
CA THR A 57 -2.41 13.36 -3.04
C THR A 57 -2.91 14.72 -3.52
N PHE A 58 -3.83 15.33 -2.78
CA PHE A 58 -4.36 16.65 -3.07
C PHE A 58 -3.82 17.68 -2.08
N TYR A 59 -3.19 18.73 -2.60
CA TYR A 59 -2.55 19.80 -1.85
C TYR A 59 -3.30 21.13 -2.08
N PRO A 60 -4.18 21.56 -1.17
CA PRO A 60 -5.02 22.74 -1.39
C PRO A 60 -4.25 24.09 -1.36
N TYR A 61 -3.04 24.11 -0.80
CA TYR A 61 -2.28 25.34 -0.53
C TYR A 61 -1.12 25.60 -1.48
N THR A 62 -0.98 24.81 -2.55
CA THR A 62 0.18 24.86 -3.45
C THR A 62 -0.21 25.06 -4.91
N SER A 63 0.77 25.47 -5.73
CA SER A 63 0.59 25.65 -7.17
C SER A 63 0.40 24.33 -7.91
N LYS A 64 0.92 23.21 -7.39
CA LYS A 64 0.68 21.84 -7.87
C LYS A 64 -0.35 21.14 -6.97
N SER A 65 -1.63 21.44 -7.19
CA SER A 65 -2.71 20.96 -6.31
C SER A 65 -2.88 19.44 -6.29
N LEU A 66 -2.30 18.72 -7.25
CA LEU A 66 -2.30 17.27 -7.32
C LEU A 66 -0.87 16.73 -7.28
N GLY A 67 -0.70 15.65 -6.53
CA GLY A 67 0.50 14.85 -6.40
C GLY A 67 0.19 13.42 -6.80
N LEU A 68 1.20 12.72 -7.31
CA LEU A 68 1.11 11.30 -7.65
C LEU A 68 2.34 10.64 -7.07
N ASP A 69 2.12 9.65 -6.23
CA ASP A 69 3.16 9.13 -5.35
C ASP A 69 3.18 7.60 -5.32
N ALA A 70 4.38 7.05 -5.21
CA ALA A 70 4.59 5.61 -5.05
C ALA A 70 5.61 5.37 -3.96
N GLY A 71 5.40 4.31 -3.21
CA GLY A 71 6.20 4.02 -2.03
C GLY A 71 5.87 2.69 -1.39
N ILE A 72 6.30 2.59 -0.15
CA ILE A 72 6.17 1.40 0.66
C ILE A 72 5.78 1.82 2.07
N GLY A 73 5.03 0.97 2.75
CA GLY A 73 4.50 1.24 4.06
C GLY A 73 4.29 0.00 4.87
N TYR A 74 3.69 0.20 6.03
CA TYR A 74 3.32 -0.84 6.95
C TYR A 74 1.85 -0.63 7.32
N THR A 75 1.07 -1.69 7.18
CA THR A 75 -0.30 -1.76 7.69
C THR A 75 -0.27 -2.15 9.17
N PHE A 76 -1.16 -1.55 9.94
CA PHE A 76 -1.48 -1.85 11.33
C PHE A 76 -2.95 -2.29 11.37
N ASP A 77 -3.50 -2.61 12.54
CA ASP A 77 -4.87 -3.14 12.70
C ASP A 77 -5.96 -2.33 11.96
N ASP A 78 -5.91 -1.00 12.02
CA ASP A 78 -6.88 -0.08 11.37
C ASP A 78 -6.21 1.11 10.65
N ALA A 79 -4.88 1.12 10.58
CA ALA A 79 -4.11 2.25 10.12
C ALA A 79 -3.00 1.80 9.19
N ALA A 80 -2.51 2.69 8.33
CA ALA A 80 -1.33 2.44 7.55
C ALA A 80 -0.42 3.65 7.57
N ALA A 81 0.88 3.39 7.69
CA ALA A 81 1.92 4.40 7.55
C ALA A 81 2.72 4.08 6.29
N VAL A 82 2.78 5.04 5.37
CA VAL A 82 3.43 4.89 4.07
C VAL A 82 4.45 6.00 3.87
N LEU A 83 5.67 5.60 3.49
CA LEU A 83 6.69 6.50 2.98
C LEU A 83 6.69 6.39 1.46
N SER A 84 6.48 7.51 0.77
CA SER A 84 6.43 7.54 -0.69
C SER A 84 7.20 8.70 -1.26
N TRP A 85 7.48 8.59 -2.55
CA TRP A 85 8.05 9.65 -3.36
C TRP A 85 6.96 10.23 -4.24
N ASP A 86 6.69 11.53 -4.10
CA ASP A 86 5.79 12.26 -4.98
C ASP A 86 6.56 12.68 -6.23
N PHE A 87 6.18 12.13 -7.38
CA PHE A 87 6.84 12.41 -8.66
C PHE A 87 6.47 13.78 -9.23
N LEU A 88 5.31 14.32 -8.83
CA LEU A 88 4.85 15.63 -9.30
C LEU A 88 5.47 16.75 -8.50
N GLN A 89 5.62 16.58 -7.19
CA GLN A 89 6.32 17.53 -6.32
C GLN A 89 7.84 17.30 -6.27
N GLU A 90 8.32 16.18 -6.77
CA GLU A 90 9.74 15.78 -6.73
C GLU A 90 10.29 15.76 -5.29
N ALA A 91 9.45 15.32 -4.36
CA ALA A 91 9.73 15.35 -2.94
C ALA A 91 9.32 14.04 -2.27
N ALA A 92 10.06 13.67 -1.23
CA ALA A 92 9.61 12.62 -0.32
C ALA A 92 8.37 13.11 0.45
N GLN A 93 7.43 12.20 0.69
CA GLN A 93 6.30 12.42 1.57
C GLN A 93 6.14 11.25 2.54
N ALA A 94 5.65 11.58 3.73
CA ALA A 94 5.14 10.61 4.68
C ALA A 94 3.61 10.73 4.71
N SER A 95 2.92 9.62 4.80
CA SER A 95 1.47 9.61 4.92
C SER A 95 1.04 8.62 5.97
N ILE A 96 0.00 9.00 6.70
CA ILE A 96 -0.67 8.15 7.66
C ILE A 96 -2.17 8.27 7.43
N GLY A 97 -2.87 7.14 7.50
CA GLY A 97 -4.28 7.12 7.23
C GLY A 97 -4.95 5.91 7.82
N TYR A 98 -6.28 5.93 7.73
CA TYR A 98 -7.08 4.75 7.93
C TYR A 98 -7.05 3.94 6.65
N ALA A 99 -6.73 2.66 6.77
CA ALA A 99 -6.88 1.67 5.72
C ALA A 99 -7.97 0.71 6.17
N ASN A 100 -8.95 0.42 5.31
CA ASN A 100 -9.92 -0.62 5.62
C ASN A 100 -9.26 -1.97 5.39
N THR A 101 -8.55 -2.46 6.39
CA THR A 101 -7.99 -3.81 6.49
C THR A 101 -9.11 -4.73 6.96
N ASP A 102 -9.54 -5.66 6.11
CA ASP A 102 -10.66 -6.53 6.42
C ASP A 102 -10.21 -7.64 7.40
N SER A 103 -10.50 -7.52 8.70
CA SER A 103 -10.27 -8.61 9.66
C SER A 103 -11.24 -9.81 9.48
N ASN A 104 -11.85 -10.01 8.30
CA ASN A 104 -12.88 -11.02 8.07
C ASN A 104 -12.54 -12.00 6.94
N LYS A 105 -12.13 -13.22 7.33
CA LYS A 105 -12.54 -14.43 6.60
C LYS A 105 -14.07 -14.54 6.60
N SER A 106 -14.78 -13.90 5.68
CA SER A 106 -16.15 -14.24 5.27
C SER A 106 -16.50 -13.32 4.11
N SER A 107 -16.64 -13.74 2.86
CA SER A 107 -17.25 -14.97 2.39
C SER A 107 -16.78 -15.18 0.96
N SER A 108 -16.16 -16.33 0.69
CA SER A 108 -16.16 -16.87 -0.67
C SER A 108 -17.61 -16.81 -1.18
N PRO A 109 -17.91 -16.30 -2.38
CA PRO A 109 -19.19 -16.62 -2.97
C PRO A 109 -19.23 -18.14 -3.04
N VAL A 110 -20.14 -18.75 -2.29
CA VAL A 110 -20.50 -20.16 -2.50
C VAL A 110 -20.94 -20.21 -3.95
N SER A 111 -20.07 -20.73 -4.82
CA SER A 111 -20.44 -21.19 -6.13
C SER A 111 -21.40 -22.36 -5.90
N THR A 112 -22.69 -22.06 -5.75
CA THR A 112 -23.73 -23.08 -5.74
C THR A 112 -23.54 -23.88 -7.03
N PRO A 113 -23.21 -25.19 -6.96
CA PRO A 113 -23.20 -26.01 -8.15
C PRO A 113 -24.60 -25.93 -8.74
N ALA A 114 -24.69 -25.56 -10.02
CA ALA A 114 -25.95 -25.48 -10.74
C ALA A 114 -26.76 -26.77 -10.51
N PRO A 115 -28.10 -26.70 -10.31
CA PRO A 115 -28.90 -27.91 -10.25
C PRO A 115 -28.73 -28.65 -11.58
N SER A 116 -28.23 -29.88 -11.50
CA SER A 116 -28.11 -30.79 -12.64
C SER A 116 -29.49 -30.98 -13.27
N PRO A 117 -29.68 -30.77 -14.58
CA PRO A 117 -30.92 -31.15 -15.24
C PRO A 117 -30.96 -32.68 -15.37
N GLY A 118 -31.89 -33.31 -14.66
CA GLY A 118 -32.26 -34.73 -14.79
C GLY A 118 -33.35 -35.05 -13.77
N ALA A 119 -34.48 -35.68 -14.11
CA ALA A 119 -34.81 -36.56 -15.22
C ALA A 119 -36.30 -36.45 -15.59
#